data_AF-A0A166AP14-F1
#
_entry.id   AF-A0A166AP14-F1
#
_cell.length_a   1.000
_cell.length_b   1.000
_cell.length_c   1.000
_cell.angle_alpha   90.00
_cell.angle_beta   90.00
_cell.angle_gamma   90.00
#
_symmetry.space_group_name_H-M   'P 1'
#
loop_
_entity.id
_entity.type
_entity.pdbx_description
1 polymer ?
#
loop_
_entity_poly.entity_id
_entity_poly.type
_entity_poly.pdbx_seq_one_letter_code
_entity_poly.pdbx_strand_id
1 'polypeptide(L)'
;MCSLKKIVEFSHKATTTARTDFGMRTVLQLVSAWPDLRHLYIAGDTNGSDDSDDIPPPTCAIKTATFERLMGKLSKHALLFAGSGESLQELEFWGMGYGNLEDLLKPVLGSIEVLRIGGSNKPSANCIKDVLSKAPKLQTLDIGGESDYDDGTRSALAAALQVEGSFPSLRTLLYTAKHGTYKTGRGRNVREHEHENPGENELLEAAHTRGIWPSAGSELEYKVEGAQRRAGIIAARSRYGGW
;
A
#
# COMPACT_ATOMS: atom_id res chain seq x y z
N MET A 1 0.31 -20.81 30.84
CA MET A 1 -0.16 -19.79 29.88
C MET A 1 0.39 -18.44 30.32
N CYS A 2 1.42 -17.94 29.65
CA CYS A 2 1.84 -16.55 29.85
C CYS A 2 0.67 -15.65 29.44
N SER A 3 0.19 -14.77 30.32
CA SER A 3 -0.86 -13.82 29.98
C SER A 3 -0.37 -13.00 28.79
N LEU A 4 -0.91 -13.27 27.60
CA LEU A 4 -0.68 -12.45 26.42
C LEU A 4 -1.02 -11.02 26.82
N LYS A 5 -0.02 -10.13 26.79
CA LYS A 5 -0.20 -8.74 27.18
C LYS A 5 -1.39 -8.18 26.38
N LYS A 6 -2.28 -7.44 27.05
CA LYS A 6 -3.36 -6.68 26.43
C LYS A 6 -2.77 -5.53 25.62
N ILE A 7 -2.19 -5.84 24.47
CA ILE A 7 -1.61 -4.86 23.56
C ILE A 7 -2.71 -4.43 22.60
N VAL A 8 -3.08 -3.16 22.67
CA VAL A 8 -4.07 -2.53 21.78
C VAL A 8 -3.39 -1.80 20.62
N GLU A 9 -2.18 -1.30 20.84
CA GLU A 9 -1.39 -0.58 19.84
C GLU A 9 0.03 -1.17 19.80
N PHE A 10 0.49 -1.49 18.59
CA PHE A 10 1.88 -1.86 18.33
C PHE A 10 2.46 -0.90 17.30
N SER A 11 3.57 -0.26 17.67
CA SER A 11 4.31 0.61 16.76
C SER A 11 5.80 0.29 16.82
N HIS A 12 6.33 -0.20 15.71
CA HIS A 12 7.77 -0.27 15.48
C HIS A 12 8.21 0.92 14.64
N LYS A 13 8.63 1.99 15.31
CA LYS A 13 9.26 3.16 14.70
C LYS A 13 10.77 2.90 14.63
N ALA A 14 11.30 2.64 13.45
CA ALA A 14 12.74 2.42 13.30
C ALA A 14 13.51 3.73 13.60
N THR A 15 14.44 3.68 14.55
CA THR A 15 15.41 4.75 14.77
C THR A 15 16.50 4.66 13.69
N THR A 16 16.30 5.41 12.60
CA THR A 16 17.25 5.99 11.63
C THR A 16 18.48 5.23 11.10
N THR A 17 18.87 4.01 11.52
CA THR A 17 20.18 3.44 11.06
C THR A 17 20.24 1.95 10.76
N ALA A 18 19.25 1.12 11.12
CA ALA A 18 19.25 -0.31 10.75
C ALA A 18 17.95 -0.73 10.05
N ARG A 19 18.09 -1.41 8.91
CA ARG A 19 16.99 -2.15 8.27
C ARG A 19 16.57 -3.26 9.24
N THR A 20 15.41 -3.11 9.86
CA THR A 20 14.76 -4.21 10.60
C THR A 20 14.02 -5.07 9.60
N ASP A 21 14.46 -6.31 9.41
CA ASP A 21 13.73 -7.33 8.65
C ASP A 21 12.87 -8.12 9.63
N PHE A 22 11.54 -7.89 9.63
CA PHE A 22 10.61 -8.67 10.44
C PHE A 22 10.35 -10.03 9.80
N GLY A 23 10.11 -10.03 8.49
CA GLY A 23 9.57 -11.19 7.78
C GLY A 23 8.10 -11.47 8.11
N MET A 24 7.35 -11.88 7.08
CA MET A 24 5.90 -12.10 7.12
C MET A 24 5.48 -13.05 8.25
N ARG A 25 6.20 -14.16 8.43
CA ARG A 25 5.97 -15.14 9.50
C ARG A 25 5.98 -14.49 10.89
N THR A 26 6.99 -13.67 11.19
CA THR A 26 7.11 -12.99 12.50
C THR A 26 5.97 -12.01 12.72
N VAL A 27 5.62 -11.22 11.69
CA VAL A 27 4.49 -10.29 11.78
C VAL A 27 3.20 -11.04 12.07
N LEU A 28 2.97 -12.18 11.38
CA LEU A 28 1.80 -13.01 11.62
C LEU A 28 1.78 -13.57 13.06
N GLN A 29 2.91 -14.08 13.57
CA GLN A 29 3.00 -14.56 14.96
C GLN A 29 2.66 -13.46 15.97
N LEU A 30 3.15 -12.24 15.77
CA LEU A 30 2.86 -11.10 16.64
C LEU A 30 1.37 -10.76 16.64
N VAL A 31 0.79 -10.60 15.45
CA VAL A 31 -0.62 -10.23 15.29
C VAL A 31 -1.53 -11.34 15.83
N SER A 32 -1.21 -12.61 15.60
CA SER A 32 -1.96 -13.75 16.13
C SER A 32 -1.87 -13.89 17.66
N ALA A 33 -0.81 -13.39 18.29
CA ALA A 33 -0.62 -13.44 19.73
C ALA A 33 -1.38 -12.34 20.50
N TRP A 34 -1.94 -11.32 19.82
CA TRP A 34 -2.52 -10.14 20.48
C TRP A 34 -3.99 -9.93 20.08
N PRO A 35 -4.95 -10.61 20.74
CA PRO A 35 -6.38 -10.54 20.37
C PRO A 35 -7.00 -9.14 20.52
N ASP A 36 -6.42 -8.30 21.38
CA ASP A 36 -6.87 -6.93 21.62
C ASP A 36 -6.23 -5.89 20.69
N LEU A 37 -5.34 -6.30 19.77
CA LEU A 37 -4.67 -5.38 18.85
C LEU A 37 -5.69 -4.65 17.96
N ARG A 38 -5.53 -3.32 17.86
CA ARG A 38 -6.36 -2.42 17.04
C ARG A 38 -5.51 -1.57 16.10
N HIS A 39 -4.28 -1.24 16.46
CA HIS A 39 -3.43 -0.36 15.67
C HIS A 39 -2.07 -1.04 15.45
N LEU A 40 -1.71 -1.22 14.18
CA LEU A 40 -0.48 -1.86 13.75
C LEU A 40 0.35 -0.90 12.91
N TYR A 41 1.57 -0.60 13.34
CA TYR A 41 2.51 0.19 12.56
C TYR A 41 3.86 -0.53 12.47
N ILE A 42 4.30 -0.80 11.24
CA ILE A 42 5.52 -1.55 10.91
C ILE A 42 6.38 -0.71 9.96
N ALA A 43 7.49 -0.17 10.47
CA ALA A 43 8.52 0.47 9.63
C ALA A 43 9.50 -0.53 8.99
N GLY A 44 9.51 -1.79 9.43
CA GLY A 44 10.46 -2.81 8.99
C GLY A 44 10.00 -3.59 7.75
N ASP A 45 10.94 -4.29 7.13
CA ASP A 45 10.71 -5.12 5.94
C ASP A 45 9.92 -6.39 6.29
N THR A 46 8.83 -6.63 5.57
CA THR A 46 7.99 -7.83 5.77
C THR A 46 8.39 -9.01 4.88
N ASN A 47 9.43 -8.87 4.04
CA ASN A 47 9.95 -9.97 3.23
C ASN A 47 10.54 -11.08 4.11
N GLY A 48 10.20 -12.34 3.83
CA GLY A 48 10.67 -13.48 4.60
C GLY A 48 9.97 -14.77 4.20
N SER A 49 10.10 -15.81 5.03
CA SER A 49 9.39 -17.08 4.79
C SER A 49 7.87 -16.85 4.80
N ASP A 50 7.22 -17.38 3.77
CA ASP A 50 5.75 -17.41 3.62
C ASP A 50 5.11 -18.65 4.25
N ASP A 51 5.94 -19.55 4.81
CA ASP A 51 5.48 -20.73 5.54
C ASP A 51 4.88 -20.29 6.89
N SER A 52 3.56 -20.48 7.00
CA SER A 52 2.72 -19.94 8.07
C SER A 52 1.58 -20.90 8.43
N ASP A 53 1.61 -22.12 7.92
CA ASP A 53 0.51 -23.08 8.04
C ASP A 53 0.32 -23.55 9.50
N ASP A 54 1.35 -23.42 10.33
CA ASP A 54 1.34 -23.72 11.77
C ASP A 54 0.93 -22.53 12.66
N ILE A 55 0.79 -21.32 12.10
CA ILE A 55 0.44 -20.13 12.87
C ILE A 55 -1.09 -19.98 12.88
N PRO A 56 -1.74 -19.92 14.06
CA PRO A 56 -3.18 -19.72 14.13
C PRO A 56 -3.56 -18.38 13.48
N PRO A 57 -4.69 -18.29 12.77
CA PRO A 57 -5.15 -17.03 12.20
C PRO A 57 -5.35 -15.95 13.27
N PRO A 58 -5.01 -14.69 12.99
CA PRO A 58 -5.32 -13.57 13.86
C PRO A 58 -6.80 -13.47 14.20
N THR A 59 -7.10 -13.21 15.46
CA THR A 59 -8.46 -12.96 15.96
C THR A 59 -8.72 -11.49 16.30
N CYS A 60 -7.69 -10.65 16.23
CA CYS A 60 -7.79 -9.24 16.55
C CYS A 60 -8.56 -8.44 15.50
N ALA A 61 -9.30 -7.44 15.97
CA ALA A 61 -10.08 -6.52 15.16
C ALA A 61 -9.26 -5.25 14.85
N ILE A 62 -8.23 -5.36 14.02
CA ILE A 62 -7.38 -4.23 13.61
C ILE A 62 -8.27 -3.16 12.97
N LYS A 63 -8.08 -1.90 13.39
CA LYS A 63 -8.71 -0.70 12.86
C LYS A 63 -7.81 0.05 11.91
N THR A 64 -6.53 0.16 12.23
CA THR A 64 -5.55 0.82 11.38
C THR A 64 -4.29 -0.02 11.23
N ALA A 65 -3.78 -0.11 10.00
CA ALA A 65 -2.54 -0.78 9.70
C ALA A 65 -1.67 0.08 8.76
N THR A 66 -0.41 0.27 9.13
CA THR A 66 0.57 0.98 8.33
C THR A 66 1.82 0.13 8.16
N PHE A 67 2.24 -0.08 6.91
CA PHE A 67 3.49 -0.74 6.56
C PHE A 67 4.35 0.20 5.73
N GLU A 68 5.48 0.66 6.27
CA GLU A 68 6.38 1.51 5.50
C GLU A 68 7.21 0.72 4.48
N ARG A 69 7.29 -0.61 4.65
CA ARG A 69 8.09 -1.50 3.79
C ARG A 69 7.41 -2.87 3.62
N LEU A 70 6.23 -2.84 2.99
CA LEU A 70 5.48 -4.05 2.65
C LEU A 70 6.16 -4.79 1.50
N MET A 71 6.82 -5.90 1.78
CA MET A 71 7.54 -6.70 0.80
C MET A 71 7.17 -8.18 0.89
N GLY A 72 7.31 -8.91 -0.20
CA GLY A 72 6.89 -10.33 -0.29
C GLY A 72 5.55 -10.50 -1.01
N LYS A 73 4.94 -11.69 -0.91
CA LYS A 73 3.71 -12.01 -1.63
C LYS A 73 2.50 -11.32 -0.98
N LEU A 74 1.77 -10.50 -1.74
CA LEU A 74 0.63 -9.73 -1.21
C LEU A 74 -0.49 -10.62 -0.65
N SER A 75 -0.76 -11.76 -1.30
CA SER A 75 -1.78 -12.71 -0.84
C SER A 75 -1.47 -13.31 0.55
N LYS A 76 -0.21 -13.29 0.98
CA LYS A 76 0.18 -13.77 2.32
C LYS A 76 -0.05 -12.72 3.39
N HIS A 77 0.12 -11.44 3.06
CA HIS A 77 -0.19 -10.32 3.96
C HIS A 77 -1.69 -10.22 4.28
N ALA A 78 -2.55 -10.71 3.38
CA ALA A 78 -3.99 -10.84 3.62
C ALA A 78 -4.32 -11.61 4.92
N LEU A 79 -3.48 -12.57 5.31
CA LEU A 79 -3.64 -13.38 6.53
C LEU A 79 -3.57 -12.53 7.81
N LEU A 80 -2.86 -11.40 7.79
CA LEU A 80 -2.77 -10.48 8.93
C LEU A 80 -4.14 -9.91 9.31
N PHE A 81 -5.09 -9.91 8.38
CA PHE A 81 -6.40 -9.27 8.53
C PHE A 81 -7.55 -10.27 8.71
N ALA A 82 -7.26 -11.56 8.97
CA ALA A 82 -8.28 -12.60 9.10
C ALA A 82 -9.40 -12.24 10.10
N GLY A 83 -9.07 -11.63 11.24
CA GLY A 83 -10.03 -11.17 12.25
C GLY A 83 -10.53 -9.73 12.07
N SER A 84 -10.15 -9.05 10.99
CA SER A 84 -10.31 -7.59 10.82
C SER A 84 -11.22 -7.18 9.67
N GLY A 85 -11.91 -8.12 9.02
CA GLY A 85 -12.71 -7.86 7.82
C GLY A 85 -13.83 -6.82 8.01
N GLU A 86 -14.36 -6.70 9.23
CA GLU A 86 -15.39 -5.70 9.59
C GLU A 86 -14.84 -4.48 10.34
N SER A 87 -13.55 -4.49 10.71
CA SER A 87 -12.97 -3.46 11.59
C SER A 87 -11.90 -2.60 10.95
N LEU A 88 -11.25 -3.05 9.87
CA LEU A 88 -10.11 -2.32 9.30
C LEU A 88 -10.61 -1.10 8.51
N GLN A 89 -10.45 0.07 9.09
CA GLN A 89 -10.88 1.35 8.52
C GLN A 89 -9.77 1.99 7.68
N GLU A 90 -8.52 1.86 8.11
CA GLU A 90 -7.39 2.48 7.43
C GLU A 90 -6.29 1.46 7.12
N LEU A 91 -5.91 1.39 5.86
CA LEU A 91 -4.75 0.64 5.42
C LEU A 91 -3.82 1.56 4.62
N GLU A 92 -2.61 1.70 5.12
CA GLU A 92 -1.52 2.39 4.44
C GLU A 92 -0.38 1.42 4.23
N PHE A 93 0.13 1.33 3.01
CA PHE A 93 1.37 0.62 2.79
C PHE A 93 2.20 1.21 1.68
N TRP A 94 3.50 1.05 1.87
CA TRP A 94 4.55 1.44 0.96
C TRP A 94 5.33 0.17 0.68
N GLY A 95 5.25 -0.31 -0.56
CA GLY A 95 5.68 -1.67 -0.81
C GLY A 95 6.32 -1.90 -2.16
N MET A 96 7.10 -2.97 -2.19
CA MET A 96 7.55 -3.67 -3.38
C MET A 96 7.08 -5.12 -3.32
N GLY A 97 5.87 -5.34 -2.78
CA GLY A 97 5.25 -6.66 -2.77
C GLY A 97 4.97 -7.14 -4.19
N TYR A 98 4.85 -8.45 -4.36
CA TYR A 98 4.53 -9.07 -5.65
C TYR A 98 3.22 -9.87 -5.58
N GLY A 99 2.64 -10.15 -6.75
CA GLY A 99 1.32 -10.76 -6.88
C GLY A 99 0.19 -9.74 -6.97
N ASN A 100 -1.06 -10.23 -6.88
CA ASN A 100 -2.24 -9.39 -7.08
C ASN A 100 -2.57 -8.59 -5.83
N LEU A 101 -2.70 -7.27 -5.97
CA LEU A 101 -3.14 -6.41 -4.87
C LEU A 101 -4.56 -6.75 -4.39
N GLU A 102 -5.42 -7.20 -5.28
CA GLU A 102 -6.77 -7.67 -4.96
C GLU A 102 -6.77 -8.72 -3.84
N ASP A 103 -5.79 -9.63 -3.83
CA ASP A 103 -5.73 -10.71 -2.84
C ASP A 103 -5.43 -10.17 -1.43
N LEU A 104 -4.72 -9.04 -1.32
CA LEU A 104 -4.52 -8.33 -0.06
C LEU A 104 -5.79 -7.64 0.42
N LEU A 105 -6.55 -7.04 -0.50
CA LEU A 105 -7.66 -6.14 -0.17
C LEU A 105 -8.99 -6.86 0.04
N LYS A 106 -9.22 -8.00 -0.65
CA LYS A 106 -10.45 -8.80 -0.55
C LYS A 106 -10.98 -9.00 0.88
N PRO A 107 -10.16 -9.37 1.88
CA PRO A 107 -10.66 -9.65 3.23
C PRO A 107 -11.21 -8.41 3.96
N VAL A 108 -10.81 -7.21 3.55
CA VAL A 108 -11.06 -5.94 4.27
C VAL A 108 -11.84 -4.93 3.45
N LEU A 109 -12.22 -5.29 2.23
CA LEU A 109 -12.88 -4.39 1.28
C LEU A 109 -14.19 -3.81 1.82
N GLY A 110 -14.92 -4.58 2.64
CA GLY A 110 -16.20 -4.16 3.24
C GLY A 110 -16.09 -3.15 4.38
N SER A 111 -14.91 -2.99 4.99
CA SER A 111 -14.69 -2.10 6.13
C SER A 111 -13.81 -0.89 5.81
N ILE A 112 -12.95 -0.97 4.78
CA ILE A 112 -11.95 0.07 4.52
C ILE A 112 -12.57 1.41 4.11
N GLU A 113 -12.15 2.46 4.80
CA GLU A 113 -12.55 3.86 4.58
C GLU A 113 -11.42 4.68 3.95
N VAL A 114 -10.17 4.36 4.30
CA VAL A 114 -8.97 5.03 3.81
C VAL A 114 -7.96 4.00 3.32
N LEU A 115 -7.60 4.09 2.05
CA LEU A 115 -6.57 3.25 1.44
C LEU A 115 -5.47 4.13 0.85
N ARG A 116 -4.25 3.96 1.37
CA ARG A 116 -3.06 4.63 0.85
C ARG A 116 -2.07 3.60 0.34
N ILE A 117 -1.75 3.70 -0.93
CA ILE A 117 -0.89 2.77 -1.66
C ILE A 117 0.28 3.57 -2.20
N GLY A 118 1.49 3.19 -1.80
CA GLY A 118 2.73 3.80 -2.27
C GLY A 118 3.81 2.78 -2.63
N GLY A 119 4.95 3.30 -3.12
CA GLY A 119 6.06 2.47 -3.58
C GLY A 119 5.89 2.01 -5.03
N SER A 120 6.17 0.72 -5.28
CA SER A 120 6.04 0.09 -6.60
C SER A 120 4.75 -0.74 -6.72
N ASN A 121 3.98 -0.89 -5.65
CA ASN A 121 2.66 -1.50 -5.71
C ASN A 121 1.65 -0.50 -6.26
N LYS A 122 1.23 -0.68 -7.51
CA LYS A 122 0.11 0.07 -8.12
C LYS A 122 -1.07 -0.89 -8.36
N PRO A 123 -2.33 -0.48 -8.12
CA PRO A 123 -3.47 -1.29 -8.49
C PRO A 123 -3.53 -1.41 -10.01
N SER A 124 -3.71 -2.62 -10.53
CA SER A 124 -3.97 -2.83 -11.96
C SER A 124 -5.34 -2.26 -12.35
N ALA A 125 -5.58 -2.06 -13.66
CA ALA A 125 -6.87 -1.63 -14.17
C ALA A 125 -8.03 -2.54 -13.72
N ASN A 126 -7.81 -3.87 -13.70
CA ASN A 126 -8.79 -4.84 -13.21
C ASN A 126 -9.00 -4.70 -11.70
N CYS A 127 -7.96 -4.48 -10.91
CA CYS A 127 -8.11 -4.24 -9.47
C CYS A 127 -8.94 -2.97 -9.20
N ILE A 128 -8.71 -1.90 -9.95
CA ILE A 128 -9.51 -0.67 -9.86
C ILE A 128 -10.97 -0.97 -10.20
N LYS A 129 -11.20 -1.55 -11.38
CA LYS A 129 -12.54 -1.80 -11.92
C LYS A 129 -13.34 -2.80 -11.11
N ASP A 130 -12.74 -3.90 -10.69
CA ASP A 130 -13.48 -5.05 -10.14
C ASP A 130 -13.45 -5.13 -8.63
N VAL A 131 -12.54 -4.39 -7.97
CA VAL A 131 -12.31 -4.47 -6.52
C VAL A 131 -12.51 -3.10 -5.88
N LEU A 132 -11.64 -2.13 -6.16
CA LEU A 132 -11.67 -0.82 -5.50
C LEU A 132 -12.97 -0.05 -5.79
N SER A 133 -13.46 -0.12 -7.02
CA SER A 133 -14.72 0.53 -7.42
C SER A 133 -15.94 0.03 -6.64
N LYS A 134 -15.86 -1.17 -6.05
CA LYS A 134 -16.96 -1.81 -5.31
C LYS A 134 -16.84 -1.64 -3.80
N ALA A 135 -15.79 -0.98 -3.31
CA ALA A 135 -15.58 -0.77 -1.88
C ALA A 135 -16.69 0.14 -1.32
N PRO A 136 -17.59 -0.38 -0.46
CA PRO A 136 -18.79 0.35 -0.07
C PRO A 136 -18.50 1.54 0.85
N LYS A 137 -17.39 1.49 1.60
CA LYS A 137 -17.02 2.49 2.61
C LYS A 137 -15.81 3.34 2.24
N LEU A 138 -15.14 3.05 1.12
CA LEU A 138 -13.91 3.74 0.74
C LEU A 138 -14.19 5.21 0.44
N GLN A 139 -13.70 6.10 1.31
CA GLN A 139 -13.86 7.55 1.23
C GLN A 139 -12.62 8.24 0.68
N THR A 140 -11.44 7.73 1.02
CA THR A 140 -10.15 8.26 0.57
C THR A 140 -9.34 7.17 -0.11
N LEU A 141 -8.97 7.41 -1.36
CA LEU A 141 -8.02 6.60 -2.11
C LEU A 141 -6.81 7.45 -2.46
N ASP A 142 -5.64 7.05 -1.98
CA ASP A 142 -4.37 7.69 -2.27
C ASP A 142 -3.46 6.69 -2.99
N ILE A 143 -3.20 6.94 -4.27
CA ILE A 143 -2.32 6.12 -5.09
C ILE A 143 -1.09 6.96 -5.45
N GLY A 144 -0.11 6.93 -4.53
CA GLY A 144 1.23 7.46 -4.72
C GLY A 144 2.20 6.41 -5.25
N GLY A 145 3.48 6.78 -5.40
CA GLY A 145 4.54 5.86 -5.81
C GLY A 145 5.29 6.29 -7.07
N GLU A 146 6.21 5.42 -7.52
CA GLU A 146 7.02 5.69 -8.71
C GLU A 146 6.16 5.79 -9.96
N SER A 147 6.39 6.85 -10.73
CA SER A 147 5.68 7.16 -11.97
C SER A 147 6.17 6.36 -13.17
N ASP A 148 7.42 5.89 -13.15
CA ASP A 148 7.99 5.01 -14.20
C ASP A 148 7.19 3.71 -14.40
N TYR A 149 6.27 3.42 -13.49
CA TYR A 149 5.44 2.22 -13.47
C TYR A 149 3.92 2.54 -13.48
N ASP A 150 3.51 3.77 -13.83
CA ASP A 150 2.09 4.11 -14.01
C ASP A 150 1.54 3.47 -15.30
N ASP A 151 1.16 2.20 -15.23
CA ASP A 151 0.55 1.40 -16.32
C ASP A 151 -0.93 1.76 -16.54
N GLY A 152 -1.20 3.05 -16.78
CA GLY A 152 -2.54 3.54 -17.06
C GLY A 152 -3.48 3.57 -15.84
N THR A 153 -2.94 3.64 -14.61
CA THR A 153 -3.73 3.69 -13.37
C THR A 153 -4.74 4.84 -13.41
N ARG A 154 -4.31 6.02 -13.89
CA ARG A 154 -5.18 7.21 -13.97
C ARG A 154 -6.30 7.05 -15.00
N SER A 155 -5.98 6.52 -16.17
CA SER A 155 -6.98 6.18 -17.19
C SER A 155 -7.98 5.14 -16.69
N ALA A 156 -7.52 4.14 -15.94
CA ALA A 156 -8.38 3.12 -15.34
C ALA A 156 -9.28 3.70 -14.24
N LEU A 157 -8.76 4.61 -13.40
CA LEU A 157 -9.56 5.34 -12.42
C LEU A 157 -10.61 6.22 -13.11
N ALA A 158 -10.22 6.97 -14.15
CA ALA A 158 -11.13 7.81 -14.92
C ALA A 158 -12.27 6.97 -15.52
N ALA A 159 -11.94 5.86 -16.18
CA ALA A 159 -12.91 4.93 -16.75
C ALA A 159 -13.84 4.33 -15.67
N ALA A 160 -13.30 3.93 -14.52
CA ALA A 160 -14.10 3.37 -13.44
C ALA A 160 -15.04 4.41 -12.80
N LEU A 161 -14.62 5.67 -12.68
CA LEU A 161 -15.46 6.76 -12.15
C LEU A 161 -16.66 7.09 -13.04
N GLN A 162 -16.55 6.83 -14.35
CA GLN A 162 -17.64 6.98 -15.33
C GLN A 162 -18.69 5.86 -15.23
N VAL A 163 -18.38 4.74 -14.57
CA VAL A 163 -19.34 3.65 -14.37
C VAL A 163 -20.35 4.03 -13.28
N GLU A 164 -21.64 3.90 -13.58
CA GLU A 164 -22.71 4.15 -12.61
C GLU A 164 -22.59 3.19 -11.41
N GLY A 165 -22.77 3.72 -10.20
CA GLY A 165 -22.69 2.94 -8.96
C GLY A 165 -21.27 2.57 -8.53
N SER A 166 -20.23 2.89 -9.29
CA SER A 166 -18.84 2.76 -8.84
C SER A 166 -18.53 3.72 -7.69
N PHE A 167 -17.54 3.38 -6.86
CA PHE A 167 -17.00 4.23 -5.80
C PHE A 167 -18.09 4.95 -4.97
N PRO A 168 -19.04 4.22 -4.37
CA PRO A 168 -20.26 4.81 -3.80
C PRO A 168 -19.99 5.84 -2.70
N SER A 169 -18.89 5.66 -1.95
CA SER A 169 -18.52 6.51 -0.82
C SER A 169 -17.29 7.38 -1.08
N LEU A 170 -16.66 7.30 -2.26
CA LEU A 170 -15.40 8.01 -2.50
C LEU A 170 -15.65 9.52 -2.49
N ARG A 171 -14.78 10.25 -1.78
CA ARG A 171 -14.82 11.71 -1.65
C ARG A 171 -13.49 12.35 -1.98
N THR A 172 -12.39 11.63 -1.76
CA THR A 172 -11.04 12.15 -2.00
C THR A 172 -10.24 11.15 -2.81
N LEU A 173 -9.66 11.62 -3.90
CA LEU A 173 -8.76 10.84 -4.74
C LEU A 173 -7.42 11.58 -4.85
N LEU A 174 -6.38 11.00 -4.28
CA LEU A 174 -5.01 11.44 -4.47
C LEU A 174 -4.34 10.53 -5.50
N TYR A 175 -3.69 11.14 -6.48
CA TYR A 175 -3.05 10.43 -7.58
C TYR A 175 -1.64 10.98 -7.83
N THR A 176 -0.82 10.22 -8.54
CA THR A 176 0.54 10.66 -8.91
C THR A 176 0.46 11.79 -9.95
N ALA A 177 1.11 12.92 -9.67
CA ALA A 177 1.05 14.12 -10.52
C ALA A 177 1.41 13.83 -11.99
N LYS A 178 0.83 14.61 -12.91
CA LYS A 178 1.09 14.48 -14.36
C LYS A 178 2.54 14.72 -14.73
N HIS A 179 3.16 15.68 -14.07
CA HIS A 179 4.59 15.95 -14.17
C HIS A 179 5.19 15.82 -12.77
N GLY A 180 6.34 15.18 -12.68
CA GLY A 180 7.10 15.10 -11.46
C GLY A 180 8.57 14.91 -11.80
N THR A 181 9.40 15.00 -10.76
CA THR A 181 10.82 14.75 -10.92
C THR A 181 11.29 13.72 -9.91
N TYR A 182 11.88 12.63 -10.40
CA TYR A 182 12.54 11.68 -9.50
C TYR A 182 14.04 11.75 -9.62
N LYS A 183 14.71 11.50 -8.49
CA LYS A 183 16.16 11.59 -8.36
C LYS A 183 16.80 10.21 -8.33
N THR A 184 17.58 9.85 -9.34
CA THR A 184 18.39 8.61 -9.34
C THR A 184 19.86 8.89 -9.03
N GLY A 185 20.56 7.94 -8.40
CA GLY A 185 21.99 8.05 -8.09
C GLY A 185 22.34 8.65 -6.71
N ARG A 186 23.56 8.42 -6.23
CA ARG A 186 24.00 8.71 -4.84
C ARG A 186 25.00 9.87 -4.78
N GLY A 187 24.86 10.74 -3.77
CA GLY A 187 25.81 11.83 -3.52
C GLY A 187 25.82 12.86 -4.64
N ARG A 188 26.98 13.11 -5.24
CA ARG A 188 27.13 14.10 -6.34
C ARG A 188 26.56 13.62 -7.69
N ASN A 189 26.15 12.35 -7.80
CA ASN A 189 25.66 11.75 -9.04
C ASN A 189 24.12 11.66 -9.09
N VAL A 190 23.42 12.57 -8.42
CA VAL A 190 21.96 12.63 -8.47
C VAL A 190 21.53 13.19 -9.83
N ARG A 191 20.73 12.43 -10.56
CA ARG A 191 20.08 12.84 -11.82
C ARG A 191 18.60 13.03 -11.56
N GLU A 192 18.06 14.11 -12.06
CA GLU A 192 16.64 14.43 -12.03
C GLU A 192 16.00 14.00 -13.35
N HIS A 193 14.91 13.24 -13.29
CA HIS A 193 14.20 12.73 -14.46
C HIS A 193 12.80 13.32 -14.48
N GLU A 194 12.47 13.98 -15.59
CA GLU A 194 11.11 14.40 -15.87
C GLU A 194 10.33 13.23 -16.47
N HIS A 195 9.08 13.09 -16.08
CA HIS A 195 8.18 12.12 -16.66
C HIS A 195 6.82 12.78 -16.88
N GLU A 196 6.11 12.33 -17.92
CA GLU A 196 4.73 12.70 -18.19
C GLU A 196 3.86 11.47 -18.04
N ASN A 197 2.86 11.57 -17.18
CA ASN A 197 1.88 10.50 -17.02
C ASN A 197 0.58 10.94 -17.74
N PRO A 198 0.05 10.20 -18.74
CA PRO A 198 -1.16 10.56 -19.49
C PRO A 198 -2.46 10.20 -18.73
N GLY A 199 -3.58 10.89 -18.97
CA GLY A 199 -4.88 10.54 -18.33
C GLY A 199 -5.31 11.42 -17.15
N GLU A 200 -4.57 12.51 -16.84
CA GLU A 200 -4.95 13.42 -15.75
C GLU A 200 -6.23 14.20 -16.08
N ASN A 201 -6.37 14.70 -17.31
CA ASN A 201 -7.51 15.51 -17.69
C ASN A 201 -8.81 14.70 -17.58
N GLU A 202 -8.80 13.48 -18.11
CA GLU A 202 -9.93 12.54 -18.06
C GLU A 202 -10.27 12.17 -16.61
N LEU A 203 -9.26 12.00 -15.76
CA LEU A 203 -9.46 11.72 -14.35
C LEU A 203 -10.10 12.88 -13.60
N LEU A 204 -9.60 14.10 -13.82
CA LEU A 204 -10.13 15.32 -13.21
C LEU A 204 -11.59 15.54 -13.63
N GLU A 205 -11.89 15.40 -14.92
CA GLU A 205 -13.25 15.53 -15.44
C GLU A 205 -14.20 14.49 -14.82
N ALA A 206 -13.79 13.22 -14.78
CA ALA A 206 -14.58 12.15 -14.19
C ALA A 206 -14.79 12.34 -12.67
N ALA A 207 -13.77 12.78 -11.94
CA ALA A 207 -13.85 13.04 -10.51
C ALA A 207 -14.79 14.22 -10.20
N HIS A 208 -14.65 15.35 -10.91
CA HIS A 208 -15.50 16.52 -10.73
C HIS A 208 -16.97 16.22 -11.03
N THR A 209 -17.25 15.45 -12.09
CA THR A 209 -18.62 15.01 -12.43
C THR A 209 -19.27 14.22 -11.29
N ARG A 210 -18.46 13.52 -10.48
CA ARG A 210 -18.91 12.73 -9.32
C ARG A 210 -18.85 13.49 -8.00
N GLY A 211 -18.45 14.76 -7.99
CA GLY A 211 -18.25 15.54 -6.76
C GLY A 211 -17.13 15.00 -5.86
N ILE A 212 -16.18 14.27 -6.44
CA ILE A 212 -14.97 13.79 -5.77
C ILE A 212 -13.96 14.92 -5.81
N TRP A 213 -13.17 15.08 -4.75
CA TRP A 213 -12.04 15.99 -4.70
C TRP A 213 -10.79 15.28 -5.23
N PRO A 214 -10.40 15.50 -6.50
CA PRO A 214 -9.12 15.04 -6.98
C PRO A 214 -8.02 16.01 -6.53
N SER A 215 -6.91 15.46 -6.09
CA SER A 215 -5.68 16.21 -5.94
C SER A 215 -4.57 15.39 -6.57
N ALA A 216 -3.71 16.04 -7.35
CA ALA A 216 -2.36 15.53 -7.44
C ALA A 216 -1.90 15.43 -5.99
N GLY A 217 -1.58 14.21 -5.55
CA GLY A 217 -0.99 14.05 -4.23
C GLY A 217 0.24 14.95 -4.19
N SER A 218 0.63 15.40 -3.00
CA SER A 218 2.07 15.59 -2.79
C SER A 218 2.71 14.35 -3.41
N GLU A 219 3.71 14.49 -4.30
CA GLU A 219 4.61 13.36 -4.56
C GLU A 219 4.76 12.72 -3.19
N LEU A 220 4.24 11.49 -3.05
CA LEU A 220 4.10 10.88 -1.74
C LEU A 220 5.56 10.58 -1.43
N GLU A 221 6.24 11.62 -0.96
CA GLU A 221 7.67 11.83 -0.97
C GLU A 221 8.05 11.07 0.27
N TYR A 222 8.07 9.76 0.06
CA TYR A 222 8.92 8.79 0.70
C TYR A 222 9.37 9.30 2.07
N LYS A 223 8.44 9.25 3.04
CA LYS A 223 8.68 9.76 4.40
C LYS A 223 9.89 9.10 5.08
N VAL A 224 10.49 8.08 4.45
CA VAL A 224 11.73 7.41 4.92
C VAL A 224 12.76 7.07 3.80
N GLU A 225 12.39 6.89 2.53
CA GLU A 225 13.07 5.84 1.74
C GLU A 225 13.80 6.33 0.47
N GLY A 226 13.96 7.64 0.24
CA GLY A 226 14.91 8.16 -0.76
C GLY A 226 16.35 7.67 -0.47
N ALA A 227 16.58 7.19 0.76
CA ALA A 227 17.79 6.56 1.22
C ALA A 227 17.96 5.06 0.83
N GLN A 228 16.89 4.27 0.64
CA GLN A 228 17.00 2.80 0.41
C GLN A 228 16.81 2.37 -1.05
N ARG A 229 16.03 3.11 -1.86
CA ARG A 229 15.95 2.92 -3.33
C ARG A 229 17.31 2.98 -4.04
N ARG A 230 18.29 3.70 -3.47
CA ARG A 230 19.66 3.82 -4.00
C ARG A 230 20.65 2.75 -3.55
N ALA A 231 20.34 1.98 -2.51
CA ALA A 231 21.26 0.98 -1.96
C ALA A 231 20.91 -0.46 -2.39
N GLY A 232 19.62 -0.80 -2.55
CA GLY A 232 19.18 -2.18 -2.82
C GLY A 232 18.88 -2.50 -4.29
N ILE A 233 18.14 -1.63 -5.00
CA ILE A 233 17.55 -1.97 -6.31
C ILE A 233 18.60 -1.99 -7.44
N ILE A 234 19.54 -1.04 -7.48
CA ILE A 234 20.65 -1.04 -8.45
C ILE A 234 21.62 -2.21 -8.17
N ALA A 235 21.86 -2.54 -6.91
CA ALA A 235 22.79 -3.61 -6.52
C ALA A 235 22.20 -5.02 -6.76
N ALA A 236 20.88 -5.19 -6.64
CA ALA A 236 20.22 -6.48 -6.85
C ALA A 236 19.93 -6.78 -8.33
N ARG A 237 19.49 -5.79 -9.12
CA ARG A 237 19.22 -5.98 -10.56
C ARG A 237 20.49 -6.29 -11.37
N SER A 238 21.63 -5.70 -11.00
CA SER A 238 22.91 -5.96 -11.67
C SER A 238 23.52 -7.34 -11.35
N ARG A 239 23.10 -7.99 -10.26
CA ARG A 239 23.61 -9.32 -9.86
C ARG A 239 22.72 -10.49 -10.27
N TYR A 240 21.40 -10.28 -10.40
CA TYR A 240 20.46 -11.39 -10.56
C TYR A 240 19.59 -11.36 -11.82
N GLY A 241 19.83 -10.43 -12.75
CA GLY A 241 19.31 -10.56 -14.12
C GLY A 241 17.82 -10.87 -14.23
N GLY A 242 16.97 -9.94 -13.81
CA GLY A 242 15.52 -10.01 -14.03
C GLY A 242 14.79 -10.95 -13.07
N TRP A 243 13.73 -10.42 -12.46
CA TRP A 243 12.63 -11.22 -11.94
C TRP A 243 11.55 -11.26 -13.02
#